data_AF-A0A9P6K386-F1
#
_entry.id   AF-A0A9P6K386-F1
#
_cell.length_a   1.000
_cell.length_b   1.000
_cell.length_c   1.000
_cell.angle_alpha   90.00
_cell.angle_beta   90.00
_cell.angle_gamma   90.00
#
_symmetry.space_group_name_H-M   'P 1'
#
loop_
_entity.id
_entity.type
_entity.pdbx_description
1 polymer ?
#
loop_
_entity_poly.entity_id
_entity_poly.type
_entity_poly.pdbx_seq_one_letter_code
_entity_poly.pdbx_strand_id
1 'polypeptide(L)'
;MSDHPNEQQGVNVLDSVTHDLRQDSADAFLTVEQIKGYVDEFVQDPDIHSFFGNQPVWSSQEYMDKLTTIPDLMDLVKTPNLLAVTLRALPKVVNPRQDLVDIRIVRVDLYDKFVEQWFALSLRRLESSVLSSVEREALTDLIKDGFVTQGINFLKRLADSIFTKQSGDPVLRYTHIRDKDTWKAEFFGSDPKIRLLREASPLTSTVDTFRFSHLSILEYFFSCVIFSPAKRDPHDKAGPTDVQSFDPDCPLLTRNLLSEPSVLRFLSDRVQKGSEFEVQLREVIEKSKSDPSFATATANAITILIRAGVRFNRADLRGIRVPGADLSGRKFDSAQLREADLAGVNLARS
;
A
#
# COMPACT_ATOMS: atom_id res chain seq x y z
N MET A 1 0.68 -28.60 -38.96
CA MET A 1 0.69 -27.20 -39.40
C MET A 1 -0.67 -26.61 -39.09
N SER A 2 -0.80 -26.07 -37.89
CA SER A 2 -1.87 -25.17 -37.46
C SER A 2 -1.28 -24.34 -36.32
N ASP A 3 -0.61 -23.25 -36.70
CA ASP A 3 -0.09 -22.25 -35.76
C ASP A 3 -1.27 -21.50 -35.14
N HIS A 4 -1.45 -21.64 -33.83
CA HIS A 4 -2.25 -20.73 -33.05
C HIS A 4 -1.38 -19.51 -32.69
N PRO A 5 -1.75 -18.28 -33.10
CA PRO A 5 -0.99 -17.11 -32.72
C PRO A 5 -1.18 -16.84 -31.23
N ASN A 6 -0.04 -16.64 -30.58
CA ASN A 6 0.15 -16.34 -29.18
C ASN A 6 -0.44 -14.95 -28.85
N GLU A 7 -1.71 -14.88 -28.42
CA GLU A 7 -2.32 -13.67 -27.84
C GLU A 7 -1.82 -13.46 -26.40
N GLN A 8 -0.55 -13.06 -26.28
CA GLN A 8 0.03 -12.44 -25.08
C GLN A 8 0.25 -10.93 -25.31
N GLN A 9 -0.64 -10.28 -26.04
CA GLN A 9 -0.67 -8.81 -26.15
C GLN A 9 -1.54 -8.22 -25.03
N GLY A 10 -1.08 -8.43 -23.80
CA GLY A 10 -1.43 -7.60 -22.67
C GLY A 10 -0.11 -7.08 -22.12
N VAL A 11 0.47 -6.09 -22.80
CA VAL A 11 1.69 -5.43 -22.34
C VAL A 11 1.45 -5.00 -20.91
N ASN A 12 2.20 -5.59 -19.97
CA ASN A 12 2.29 -5.09 -18.61
C ASN A 12 2.69 -3.62 -18.72
N VAL A 13 1.76 -2.70 -18.50
CA VAL A 13 2.03 -1.25 -18.53
C VAL A 13 3.02 -0.86 -17.41
N LEU A 14 3.21 -1.74 -16.41
CA LEU A 14 4.35 -1.63 -15.50
C LEU A 14 5.66 -2.14 -16.11
N ASP A 15 5.68 -3.15 -16.98
CA ASP A 15 6.92 -3.73 -17.52
C ASP A 15 7.45 -3.02 -18.78
N SER A 16 6.62 -2.42 -19.63
CA SER A 16 7.13 -1.77 -20.86
C SER A 16 8.01 -0.55 -20.59
N VAL A 17 7.72 0.21 -19.53
CA VAL A 17 8.46 1.44 -19.17
C VAL A 17 9.42 1.22 -17.99
N THR A 18 9.28 0.14 -17.21
CA THR A 18 10.26 -0.18 -16.14
C THR A 18 11.45 -1.01 -16.64
N HIS A 19 11.42 -1.52 -17.88
CA HIS A 19 12.51 -2.36 -18.38
C HIS A 19 13.83 -1.59 -18.56
N ASP A 20 13.79 -0.31 -18.95
CA ASP A 20 15.00 0.50 -19.19
C ASP A 20 15.60 1.11 -17.90
N LEU A 21 14.81 1.27 -16.84
CA LEU A 21 15.31 1.75 -15.54
C LEU A 21 15.79 0.62 -14.62
N ARG A 22 15.65 -0.65 -15.02
CA ARG A 22 16.04 -1.82 -14.22
C ARG A 22 17.54 -2.09 -14.20
N GLN A 23 18.38 -1.36 -14.95
CA GLN A 23 19.81 -1.67 -15.04
C GLN A 23 20.74 -0.86 -14.11
N ASP A 24 20.31 0.26 -13.51
CA ASP A 24 21.19 1.05 -12.64
C ASP A 24 20.69 1.14 -11.20
N SER A 25 21.05 0.11 -10.42
CA SER A 25 21.03 0.03 -8.94
C SER A 25 19.69 0.30 -8.23
N ALA A 26 19.24 -0.66 -7.42
CA ALA A 26 18.02 -0.58 -6.61
C ALA A 26 18.01 0.54 -5.54
N ASP A 27 19.08 1.34 -5.43
CA ASP A 27 19.28 2.35 -4.39
C ASP A 27 19.66 3.76 -4.93
N ALA A 28 19.71 3.98 -6.25
CA ALA A 28 19.97 5.31 -6.80
C ALA A 28 18.70 6.17 -6.79
N PHE A 29 18.72 7.26 -6.02
CA PHE A 29 17.73 8.31 -6.13
C PHE A 29 17.84 8.99 -7.49
N LEU A 30 16.69 9.15 -8.17
CA LEU A 30 16.60 9.85 -9.43
C LEU A 30 16.99 11.33 -9.27
N THR A 31 17.78 11.85 -10.21
CA THR A 31 18.01 13.29 -10.35
C THR A 31 16.77 13.96 -10.94
N VAL A 32 16.70 15.29 -10.84
CA VAL A 32 15.60 16.08 -11.43
C VAL A 32 15.53 15.88 -12.95
N GLU A 33 16.67 15.75 -13.62
CA GLU A 33 16.76 15.49 -15.06
C GLU A 33 16.22 14.11 -15.42
N GLN A 34 16.54 13.09 -14.62
CA GLN A 34 16.01 11.73 -14.83
C GLN A 34 14.49 11.67 -14.58
N ILE A 35 14.00 12.38 -13.55
CA ILE A 35 12.55 12.51 -13.30
C ILE A 35 11.88 13.16 -14.51
N LYS A 36 12.44 14.26 -15.03
CA LYS A 36 11.88 14.94 -16.21
C LYS A 36 11.86 14.03 -17.43
N GLY A 37 12.94 13.31 -17.72
CA GLY A 37 13.00 12.36 -18.83
C GLY A 37 11.92 11.27 -18.71
N TYR A 38 11.73 10.72 -17.52
CA TYR A 38 10.66 9.75 -17.27
C TYR A 38 9.26 10.35 -17.45
N VAL A 39 9.03 11.60 -17.04
CA VAL A 39 7.76 12.29 -17.25
C VAL A 39 7.51 12.52 -18.74
N ASP A 40 8.53 12.90 -19.51
CA ASP A 40 8.44 13.07 -20.95
C ASP A 40 8.04 11.74 -21.62
N GLU A 41 8.69 10.63 -21.28
CA GLU A 41 8.34 9.30 -21.78
C GLU A 41 6.92 8.88 -21.37
N PHE A 42 6.53 9.11 -20.12
CA PHE A 42 5.22 8.76 -19.60
C PHE A 42 4.10 9.46 -20.37
N VAL A 43 4.23 10.76 -20.66
CA VAL A 43 3.22 11.54 -21.39
C VAL A 43 3.09 11.11 -22.85
N GLN A 44 4.15 10.54 -23.45
CA GLN A 44 4.15 10.04 -24.82
C GLN A 44 3.65 8.59 -24.95
N ASP A 45 3.39 7.88 -23.84
CA ASP A 45 2.88 6.51 -23.85
C ASP A 45 1.53 6.46 -24.59
N PRO A 46 1.39 5.72 -25.71
CA PRO A 46 0.16 5.65 -26.49
C PRO A 46 -1.05 5.19 -25.66
N ASP A 47 -0.82 4.41 -24.61
CA ASP A 47 -1.86 3.83 -23.78
C ASP A 47 -2.24 4.73 -22.59
N ILE A 48 -1.59 5.89 -22.41
CA ILE A 48 -1.86 6.78 -21.27
C ILE A 48 -3.31 7.28 -21.24
N HIS A 49 -3.90 7.54 -22.39
CA HIS A 49 -5.30 7.96 -22.49
C HIS A 49 -6.26 6.86 -22.03
N SER A 50 -5.92 5.58 -22.24
CA SER A 50 -6.72 4.47 -21.72
C SER A 50 -6.77 4.50 -20.20
N PHE A 51 -5.66 4.88 -19.55
CA PHE A 51 -5.53 4.96 -18.10
C PHE A 51 -6.33 6.12 -17.49
N PHE A 52 -6.36 7.28 -18.14
CA PHE A 52 -7.11 8.43 -17.63
C PHE A 52 -8.57 8.48 -18.12
N GLY A 53 -8.93 7.65 -19.11
CA GLY A 53 -10.25 7.65 -19.74
C GLY A 53 -10.59 9.03 -20.29
N ASN A 54 -11.72 9.60 -19.86
CA ASN A 54 -12.16 10.93 -20.30
C ASN A 54 -11.43 12.09 -19.60
N GLN A 55 -10.48 11.83 -18.70
CA GLN A 55 -9.73 12.91 -18.05
C GLN A 55 -8.58 13.40 -18.94
N PRO A 56 -8.35 14.71 -18.99
CA PRO A 56 -7.22 15.26 -19.73
C PRO A 56 -5.92 14.77 -19.11
N VAL A 57 -5.04 14.26 -19.95
CA VAL A 57 -3.67 13.93 -19.57
C VAL A 57 -2.89 15.23 -19.53
N TRP A 58 -2.21 15.48 -18.41
CA TRP A 58 -1.36 16.65 -18.26
C TRP A 58 -0.14 16.56 -19.18
N SER A 59 0.30 17.71 -19.67
CA SER A 59 1.59 17.86 -20.34
C SER A 59 2.74 17.58 -19.37
N SER A 60 3.93 17.29 -19.93
CA SER A 60 5.14 17.12 -19.13
C SER A 60 5.43 18.36 -18.26
N GLN A 61 5.23 19.56 -18.81
CA GLN A 61 5.38 20.81 -18.07
C GLN A 61 4.43 20.88 -16.87
N GLU A 62 3.15 20.56 -17.08
CA GLU A 62 2.16 20.55 -15.99
C GLU A 62 2.53 19.54 -14.89
N TYR A 63 2.97 18.33 -15.24
CA TYR A 63 3.45 17.37 -14.25
C TYR A 63 4.65 17.90 -13.48
N MET A 64 5.67 18.43 -14.16
CA MET A 64 6.86 18.97 -13.51
C MET A 64 6.55 20.17 -12.62
N ASP A 65 5.62 21.04 -13.04
CA ASP A 65 5.16 22.17 -12.22
C ASP A 65 4.48 21.67 -10.94
N LYS A 66 3.64 20.63 -11.01
CA LYS A 66 3.00 20.06 -9.80
C LYS A 66 4.02 19.37 -8.88
N LEU A 67 4.94 18.58 -9.44
CA LEU A 67 5.97 17.87 -8.67
C LEU A 67 6.90 18.83 -7.93
N THR A 68 7.21 19.99 -8.52
CA THR A 68 8.10 21.00 -7.93
C THR A 68 7.38 21.96 -6.97
N THR A 69 6.10 22.25 -7.21
CA THR A 69 5.35 23.24 -6.41
C THR A 69 4.69 22.62 -5.17
N ILE A 70 4.25 21.36 -5.23
CA ILE A 70 3.62 20.71 -4.08
C ILE A 70 4.72 20.38 -3.05
N PRO A 71 4.59 20.82 -1.78
CA PRO A 71 5.57 20.57 -0.74
C PRO A 71 5.92 19.08 -0.59
N ASP A 72 7.22 18.80 -0.41
CA ASP A 72 7.80 17.46 -0.17
C ASP A 72 7.57 16.42 -1.28
N LEU A 73 6.82 16.74 -2.35
CA LEU A 73 6.47 15.78 -3.40
C LEU A 73 7.68 15.38 -4.25
N MET A 74 8.57 16.32 -4.56
CA MET A 74 9.79 16.02 -5.32
C MET A 74 10.71 15.05 -4.57
N ASP A 75 10.84 15.22 -3.24
CA ASP A 75 11.62 14.30 -2.41
C ASP A 75 10.97 12.92 -2.32
N LEU A 76 9.64 12.87 -2.40
CA LEU A 76 8.88 11.63 -2.37
C LEU A 76 9.10 10.79 -3.65
N VAL A 77 9.20 11.41 -4.82
CA VAL A 77 9.28 10.71 -6.12
C VAL A 77 10.69 10.36 -6.58
N LYS A 78 11.71 10.50 -5.71
CA LYS A 78 13.10 10.16 -6.03
C LYS A 78 13.34 8.68 -6.33
N THR A 79 12.37 7.79 -6.09
CA THR A 79 12.47 6.38 -6.48
C THR A 79 11.63 6.10 -7.74
N PRO A 80 12.12 5.31 -8.71
CA PRO A 80 11.42 5.06 -9.98
C PRO A 80 9.98 4.57 -9.80
N ASN A 81 9.78 3.62 -8.90
CA ASN A 81 8.44 3.07 -8.66
C ASN A 81 7.48 4.10 -8.04
N LEU A 82 7.96 4.96 -7.14
CA LEU A 82 7.11 5.99 -6.54
C LEU A 82 6.79 7.10 -7.54
N LEU A 83 7.73 7.46 -8.42
CA LEU A 83 7.44 8.34 -9.56
C LEU A 83 6.33 7.74 -10.43
N ALA A 84 6.46 6.46 -10.83
CA ALA A 84 5.48 5.77 -11.65
C ALA A 84 4.07 5.74 -11.04
N VAL A 85 3.97 5.47 -9.73
CA VAL A 85 2.71 5.52 -8.96
C VAL A 85 2.17 6.95 -8.90
N THR A 86 3.05 7.94 -8.67
CA THR A 86 2.68 9.35 -8.54
C THR A 86 2.09 9.89 -9.82
N LEU A 87 2.74 9.71 -10.97
CA LEU A 87 2.22 10.25 -12.24
C LEU A 87 0.83 9.73 -12.58
N ARG A 88 0.52 8.48 -12.19
CA ARG A 88 -0.79 7.87 -12.38
C ARG A 88 -1.85 8.38 -11.40
N ALA A 89 -1.45 8.62 -10.14
CA ALA A 89 -2.35 9.03 -9.07
C ALA A 89 -2.60 10.55 -9.01
N LEU A 90 -1.58 11.35 -9.31
CA LEU A 90 -1.52 12.79 -9.00
C LEU A 90 -2.68 13.60 -9.60
N PRO A 91 -3.12 13.37 -10.86
CA PRO A 91 -4.26 14.10 -11.42
C PRO A 91 -5.59 13.94 -10.66
N LYS A 92 -5.72 12.87 -9.87
CA LYS A 92 -6.89 12.63 -9.03
C LYS A 92 -6.70 13.08 -7.57
N VAL A 93 -5.45 13.19 -7.11
CA VAL A 93 -5.13 13.67 -5.75
C VAL A 93 -5.16 15.19 -5.70
N VAL A 94 -4.69 15.87 -6.76
CA VAL A 94 -4.67 17.33 -6.84
C VAL A 94 -6.04 17.87 -7.22
N ASN A 95 -6.64 18.66 -6.33
CA ASN A 95 -7.86 19.39 -6.63
C ASN A 95 -7.53 20.67 -7.43
N PRO A 96 -8.09 20.88 -8.64
CA PRO A 96 -7.82 22.08 -9.44
C PRO A 96 -8.16 23.41 -8.77
N ARG A 97 -9.01 23.38 -7.72
CA ARG A 97 -9.49 24.59 -7.03
C ARG A 97 -8.68 24.95 -5.77
N GLN A 98 -7.73 24.12 -5.38
CA GLN A 98 -6.91 24.33 -4.18
C GLN A 98 -5.55 24.92 -4.58
N ASP A 99 -5.02 25.82 -3.75
CA ASP A 99 -3.65 26.30 -3.92
C ASP A 99 -2.66 25.14 -3.68
N LEU A 100 -1.71 24.97 -4.59
CA LEU A 100 -0.78 23.84 -4.58
C LEU A 100 0.10 23.83 -3.33
N VAL A 101 0.43 25.00 -2.79
CA VAL A 101 1.28 25.14 -1.60
C VAL A 101 0.60 24.65 -0.33
N ASP A 102 -0.73 24.60 -0.30
CA ASP A 102 -1.53 24.13 0.82
C ASP A 102 -1.81 22.62 0.74
N ILE A 103 -1.50 21.99 -0.40
CA ILE A 103 -1.70 20.56 -0.58
C ILE A 103 -0.62 19.82 0.20
N ARG A 104 -1.05 18.94 1.10
CA ARG A 104 -0.16 17.98 1.78
C ARG A 104 -0.44 16.60 1.21
N ILE A 105 0.53 16.04 0.50
CA ILE A 105 0.46 14.69 -0.06
C ILE A 105 1.51 13.84 0.64
N VAL A 106 1.05 12.75 1.25
CA VAL A 106 1.93 11.68 1.74
C VAL A 106 1.84 10.47 0.81
N ARG A 107 2.77 9.52 0.94
CA ARG A 107 2.82 8.36 0.03
C ARG A 107 1.54 7.57 0.01
N VAL A 108 0.90 7.39 1.17
CA VAL A 108 -0.32 6.60 1.25
C VAL A 108 -1.44 7.19 0.40
N ASP A 109 -1.52 8.52 0.23
CA ASP A 109 -2.48 9.17 -0.68
C ASP A 109 -2.32 8.70 -2.13
N LEU A 110 -1.06 8.61 -2.56
CA LEU A 110 -0.71 8.22 -3.92
C LEU A 110 -1.04 6.74 -4.17
N TYR A 111 -0.75 5.86 -3.20
CA TYR A 111 -1.08 4.44 -3.31
C TYR A 111 -2.59 4.17 -3.20
N ASP A 112 -3.29 4.81 -2.25
CA ASP A 112 -4.75 4.72 -2.09
C ASP A 112 -5.42 5.06 -3.44
N LYS A 113 -5.00 6.17 -4.06
CA LYS A 113 -5.54 6.64 -5.32
C LYS A 113 -5.14 5.76 -6.50
N PHE A 114 -3.88 5.35 -6.58
CA PHE A 114 -3.36 4.47 -7.62
C PHE A 114 -4.11 3.13 -7.65
N VAL A 115 -4.29 2.48 -6.50
CA VAL A 115 -4.99 1.19 -6.43
C VAL A 115 -6.46 1.32 -6.81
N GLU A 116 -7.14 2.37 -6.35
CA GLU A 116 -8.53 2.64 -6.74
C GLU A 116 -8.67 2.81 -8.27
N GLN A 117 -7.76 3.57 -8.89
CA GLN A 117 -7.73 3.76 -10.34
C GLN A 117 -7.38 2.46 -11.08
N TRP A 118 -6.40 1.71 -10.60
CA TRP A 118 -5.99 0.45 -11.20
C TRP A 118 -7.17 -0.50 -11.36
N PHE A 119 -7.93 -0.73 -10.28
CA PHE A 119 -9.09 -1.61 -10.35
C PHE A 119 -10.24 -1.04 -11.17
N ALA A 120 -10.47 0.28 -11.13
CA ALA A 120 -11.50 0.91 -11.97
C ALA A 120 -11.20 0.73 -13.48
N LEU A 121 -9.93 0.77 -13.86
CA LEU A 121 -9.50 0.56 -15.25
C LEU A 121 -9.50 -0.92 -15.64
N SER A 122 -9.01 -1.79 -14.76
CA SER A 122 -9.09 -3.23 -14.96
C SER A 122 -10.53 -3.70 -15.14
N LEU A 123 -11.49 -3.11 -14.41
CA LEU A 123 -12.92 -3.39 -14.62
C LEU A 123 -13.37 -3.05 -16.04
N ARG A 124 -13.06 -1.84 -16.54
CA ARG A 124 -13.42 -1.43 -17.90
C ARG A 124 -12.83 -2.37 -18.95
N ARG A 125 -11.59 -2.82 -18.75
CA ARG A 125 -10.94 -3.80 -19.63
C ARG A 125 -11.69 -5.13 -19.62
N LEU A 126 -12.07 -5.63 -18.45
CA LEU A 126 -12.86 -6.86 -18.31
C LEU A 126 -14.27 -6.74 -18.92
N GLU A 127 -14.92 -5.58 -18.80
CA GLU A 127 -16.22 -5.32 -19.45
C GLU A 127 -16.14 -5.35 -20.97
N SER A 128 -14.99 -4.92 -21.53
CA SER A 128 -14.72 -4.94 -22.97
C SER A 128 -14.17 -6.27 -23.50
N SER A 129 -13.78 -7.21 -22.62
CA SER A 129 -13.11 -8.44 -23.01
C SER A 129 -14.07 -9.56 -23.42
N VAL A 130 -13.55 -10.54 -24.17
CA VAL A 130 -14.32 -11.72 -24.58
C VAL A 130 -14.34 -12.73 -23.42
N LEU A 131 -15.37 -12.63 -22.58
CA LEU A 131 -15.61 -13.53 -21.45
C LEU A 131 -16.59 -14.66 -21.78
N SER A 132 -16.40 -15.83 -21.18
CA SER A 132 -17.38 -16.92 -21.19
C SER A 132 -18.67 -16.54 -20.44
N SER A 133 -19.77 -17.28 -20.62
CA SER A 133 -21.03 -17.01 -19.92
C SER A 133 -20.88 -17.04 -18.41
N VAL A 134 -20.11 -18.01 -17.89
CA VAL A 134 -19.85 -18.18 -16.45
C VAL A 134 -19.02 -17.02 -15.90
N GLU A 135 -18.00 -16.57 -16.65
CA GLU A 135 -17.19 -15.41 -16.26
C GLU A 135 -18.00 -14.11 -16.28
N ARG A 136 -18.92 -13.94 -17.24
CA ARG A 136 -19.80 -12.76 -17.27
C ARG A 136 -20.75 -12.71 -16.08
N GLU A 137 -21.31 -13.85 -15.69
CA GLU A 137 -22.15 -13.94 -14.49
C GLU A 137 -21.33 -13.62 -13.23
N ALA A 138 -20.14 -14.20 -13.09
CA ALA A 138 -19.22 -13.91 -12.00
C ALA A 138 -18.79 -12.43 -11.95
N LEU A 139 -18.53 -11.81 -13.09
CA LEU A 139 -18.21 -10.38 -13.18
C LEU A 139 -19.41 -9.51 -12.75
N THR A 140 -20.62 -9.87 -13.17
CA THR A 140 -21.86 -9.17 -12.80
C THR A 140 -22.06 -9.19 -11.28
N ASP A 141 -21.84 -10.34 -10.64
CA ASP A 141 -21.87 -10.46 -9.18
C ASP A 141 -20.83 -9.56 -8.51
N LEU A 142 -19.58 -9.57 -9.00
CA LEU A 142 -18.52 -8.73 -8.44
C LEU A 142 -18.81 -7.23 -8.58
N ILE A 143 -19.41 -6.82 -9.71
CA ILE A 143 -19.84 -5.43 -9.92
C ILE A 143 -20.92 -5.04 -8.90
N LYS A 144 -21.92 -5.91 -8.70
CA LYS A 144 -23.01 -5.68 -7.74
C LYS A 144 -22.50 -5.48 -6.31
N ASP A 145 -21.48 -6.23 -5.91
CA ASP A 145 -20.88 -6.16 -4.57
C ASP A 145 -19.70 -5.17 -4.47
N GLY A 146 -19.51 -4.33 -5.50
CA GLY A 146 -18.47 -3.31 -5.56
C GLY A 146 -17.10 -3.88 -5.96
N PHE A 147 -16.88 -4.05 -7.27
CA PHE A 147 -15.69 -4.68 -7.84
C PHE A 147 -14.36 -4.14 -7.30
N VAL A 148 -14.21 -2.82 -7.20
CA VAL A 148 -12.98 -2.18 -6.70
C VAL A 148 -12.72 -2.57 -5.23
N THR A 149 -13.76 -2.56 -4.40
CA THR A 149 -13.66 -2.97 -2.99
C THR A 149 -13.32 -4.46 -2.88
N GLN A 150 -13.93 -5.31 -3.70
CA GLN A 150 -13.61 -6.74 -3.75
C GLN A 150 -12.16 -6.99 -4.17
N GLY A 151 -11.66 -6.26 -5.18
CA GLY A 151 -10.26 -6.32 -5.63
C GLY A 151 -9.26 -5.91 -4.55
N ILE A 152 -9.54 -4.80 -3.86
CA ILE A 152 -8.71 -4.35 -2.72
C ILE A 152 -8.71 -5.39 -1.61
N ASN A 153 -9.87 -5.92 -1.23
CA ASN A 153 -9.99 -6.94 -0.18
C ASN A 153 -9.31 -8.26 -0.57
N PHE A 154 -9.37 -8.64 -1.84
CA PHE A 154 -8.64 -9.79 -2.38
C PHE A 154 -7.13 -9.64 -2.18
N LEU A 155 -6.56 -8.48 -2.54
CA LEU A 155 -5.12 -8.24 -2.39
C LEU A 155 -4.68 -8.02 -0.95
N LYS A 156 -5.55 -7.47 -0.09
CA LYS A 156 -5.30 -7.43 1.37
C LYS A 156 -5.17 -8.84 1.94
N ARG A 157 -6.11 -9.75 1.64
CA ARG A 157 -6.05 -11.15 2.09
C ARG A 157 -4.83 -11.88 1.52
N LEU A 158 -4.49 -11.63 0.26
CA LEU A 158 -3.30 -12.21 -0.35
C LEU A 158 -2.03 -11.72 0.33
N ALA A 159 -1.90 -10.40 0.57
CA ALA A 159 -0.77 -9.82 1.28
C ALA A 159 -0.64 -10.38 2.71
N ASP A 160 -1.75 -10.44 3.45
CA ASP A 160 -1.76 -11.04 4.79
C ASP A 160 -1.28 -12.49 4.77
N SER A 161 -1.78 -13.30 3.83
CA SER A 161 -1.36 -14.70 3.66
C SER A 161 0.12 -14.82 3.31
N ILE A 162 0.66 -13.91 2.49
CA ILE A 162 2.10 -13.87 2.15
C ILE A 162 2.94 -13.61 3.41
N PHE A 163 2.57 -12.63 4.23
CA PHE A 163 3.34 -12.30 5.44
C PHE A 163 3.20 -13.36 6.53
N THR A 164 2.01 -13.96 6.68
CA THR A 164 1.72 -14.93 7.76
C THR A 164 2.13 -16.37 7.40
N LYS A 165 2.03 -16.78 6.13
CA LYS A 165 2.27 -18.18 5.70
C LYS A 165 3.60 -18.41 4.99
N GLN A 166 4.27 -17.36 4.50
CA GLN A 166 5.59 -17.46 3.85
C GLN A 166 6.56 -16.35 4.27
N SER A 167 6.35 -15.81 5.47
CA SER A 167 7.26 -14.83 6.11
C SER A 167 7.54 -13.58 5.28
N GLY A 168 6.63 -13.20 4.37
CA GLY A 168 6.78 -12.03 3.51
C GLY A 168 7.53 -12.28 2.20
N ASP A 169 7.89 -13.52 1.87
CA ASP A 169 8.49 -13.84 0.57
C ASP A 169 7.52 -13.43 -0.56
N PRO A 170 7.89 -12.51 -1.47
CA PRO A 170 6.97 -12.04 -2.51
C PRO A 170 6.74 -13.05 -3.64
N VAL A 171 7.47 -14.19 -3.67
CA VAL A 171 7.43 -15.17 -4.76
C VAL A 171 6.39 -16.26 -4.51
N LEU A 172 5.30 -16.24 -5.27
CA LEU A 172 4.22 -17.22 -5.16
C LEU A 172 4.34 -18.27 -6.24
N ARG A 173 4.76 -19.49 -5.88
CA ARG A 173 4.70 -20.64 -6.78
C ARG A 173 3.37 -21.37 -6.62
N TYR A 174 2.64 -21.56 -7.72
CA TYR A 174 1.37 -22.26 -7.73
C TYR A 174 1.17 -23.08 -9.01
N THR A 175 0.79 -24.34 -8.83
CA THR A 175 0.25 -25.20 -9.87
C THR A 175 -1.02 -25.86 -9.36
N HIS A 176 -2.06 -25.90 -10.20
CA HIS A 176 -3.37 -26.40 -9.76
C HIS A 176 -3.32 -27.84 -9.22
N ILE A 177 -2.47 -28.69 -9.79
CA ILE A 177 -2.36 -30.10 -9.37
C ILE A 177 -1.68 -30.23 -8.00
N ARG A 178 -0.60 -29.48 -7.74
CA ARG A 178 0.20 -29.64 -6.51
C ARG A 178 -0.34 -28.84 -5.34
N ASP A 179 -0.92 -27.68 -5.63
CA ASP A 179 -1.21 -26.66 -4.61
C ASP A 179 -2.71 -26.49 -4.32
N LYS A 180 -3.59 -27.33 -4.90
CA LYS A 180 -5.05 -27.26 -4.71
C LYS A 180 -5.51 -27.31 -3.24
N ASP A 181 -4.77 -28.01 -2.39
CA ASP A 181 -5.10 -28.21 -0.98
C ASP A 181 -4.33 -27.24 -0.06
N THR A 182 -3.63 -26.26 -0.65
CA THR A 182 -2.90 -25.22 0.08
C THR A 182 -3.70 -23.93 0.15
N TRP A 183 -3.33 -23.03 1.07
CA TRP A 183 -3.92 -21.69 1.17
C TRP A 183 -3.87 -20.90 -0.16
N LYS A 184 -2.90 -21.19 -1.03
CA LYS A 184 -2.75 -20.51 -2.33
C LYS A 184 -3.93 -20.78 -3.27
N ALA A 185 -4.64 -21.90 -3.11
CA ALA A 185 -5.80 -22.20 -3.94
C ALA A 185 -6.93 -21.17 -3.79
N GLU A 186 -7.01 -20.47 -2.65
CA GLU A 186 -7.94 -19.36 -2.40
C GLU A 186 -7.69 -18.15 -3.34
N PHE A 187 -6.49 -18.01 -3.90
CA PHE A 187 -6.09 -16.88 -4.73
C PHE A 187 -5.77 -17.29 -6.18
N PHE A 188 -5.32 -18.52 -6.37
CA PHE A 188 -4.84 -19.04 -7.66
C PHE A 188 -5.70 -20.17 -8.22
N GLY A 189 -6.81 -20.51 -7.54
CA GLY A 189 -7.78 -21.49 -8.00
C GLY A 189 -8.48 -21.12 -9.32
N SER A 190 -9.27 -22.07 -9.80
CA SER A 190 -10.02 -22.02 -11.05
C SER A 190 -11.41 -21.36 -10.94
N ASP A 191 -11.80 -20.92 -9.74
CA ASP A 191 -13.06 -20.20 -9.54
C ASP A 191 -13.09 -18.94 -10.44
N PRO A 192 -14.19 -18.70 -11.18
CA PRO A 192 -14.31 -17.56 -12.09
C PRO A 192 -14.12 -16.20 -11.42
N LYS A 193 -14.64 -16.00 -10.19
CA LYS A 193 -14.48 -14.73 -9.46
C LYS A 193 -13.03 -14.54 -9.04
N ILE A 194 -12.39 -15.60 -8.54
CA ILE A 194 -10.95 -15.57 -8.17
C ILE A 194 -10.10 -15.25 -9.41
N ARG A 195 -10.40 -15.88 -10.55
CA ARG A 195 -9.68 -15.63 -11.82
C ARG A 195 -9.81 -14.17 -12.26
N LEU A 196 -11.03 -13.61 -12.28
CA LEU A 196 -11.27 -12.22 -12.67
C LEU A 196 -10.58 -11.23 -11.74
N LEU A 197 -10.64 -11.45 -10.42
CA LEU A 197 -9.96 -10.61 -9.44
C LEU A 197 -8.43 -10.67 -9.59
N ARG A 198 -7.89 -11.87 -9.84
CA ARG A 198 -6.45 -12.06 -10.10
C ARG A 198 -6.01 -11.37 -11.38
N GLU A 199 -6.78 -11.49 -12.47
CA GLU A 199 -6.49 -10.84 -13.76
C GLU A 199 -6.60 -9.31 -13.69
N ALA A 200 -7.46 -8.79 -12.81
CA ALA A 200 -7.58 -7.36 -12.57
C ALA A 200 -6.49 -6.78 -11.66
N SER A 201 -5.75 -7.63 -10.95
CA SER A 201 -4.77 -7.23 -9.94
C SER A 201 -3.42 -6.82 -10.56
N PRO A 202 -2.62 -5.96 -9.88
CA PRO A 202 -1.28 -5.57 -10.32
C PRO A 202 -0.25 -6.68 -10.00
N LEU A 203 -0.55 -7.90 -10.46
CA LEU A 203 0.28 -9.09 -10.33
C LEU A 203 0.94 -9.40 -11.67
N THR A 204 2.21 -9.78 -11.64
CA THR A 204 2.88 -10.39 -12.78
C THR A 204 2.88 -11.90 -12.62
N SER A 205 2.66 -12.61 -13.72
CA SER A 205 2.71 -14.07 -13.76
C SER A 205 3.66 -14.53 -14.85
N THR A 206 4.56 -15.45 -14.49
CA THR A 206 5.19 -16.35 -15.45
C THR A 206 4.47 -17.71 -15.39
N VAL A 207 5.06 -18.77 -15.95
CA VAL A 207 4.43 -20.09 -16.11
C VAL A 207 3.75 -20.62 -14.83
N ASP A 208 4.44 -20.58 -13.69
CA ASP A 208 3.98 -21.13 -12.41
C ASP A 208 4.23 -20.19 -11.22
N THR A 209 4.73 -18.99 -11.50
CA THR A 209 5.20 -18.05 -10.49
C THR A 209 4.47 -16.73 -10.63
N PHE A 210 3.91 -16.26 -9.53
CA PHE A 210 3.17 -15.01 -9.40
C PHE A 210 3.90 -14.07 -8.44
N ARG A 211 3.87 -12.78 -8.74
CA ARG A 211 4.45 -11.72 -7.89
C ARG A 211 3.59 -10.48 -7.97
N PHE A 212 3.60 -9.66 -6.92
CA PHE A 212 3.20 -8.27 -7.10
C PHE A 212 4.14 -7.59 -8.08
N SER A 213 3.61 -6.72 -8.92
CA SER A 213 4.40 -5.98 -9.91
C SER A 213 5.51 -5.14 -9.29
N HIS A 214 5.36 -4.76 -8.01
CA HIS A 214 6.43 -4.23 -7.19
C HIS A 214 6.25 -4.60 -5.70
N LEU A 215 7.35 -4.76 -4.95
CA LEU A 215 7.33 -5.12 -3.53
C LEU A 215 6.56 -4.09 -2.68
N SER A 216 6.69 -2.81 -2.98
CA SER A 216 5.99 -1.76 -2.24
C SER A 216 4.46 -1.84 -2.36
N ILE A 217 3.92 -2.48 -3.42
CA ILE A 217 2.48 -2.70 -3.56
C ILE A 217 2.03 -3.81 -2.59
N LEU A 218 2.82 -4.88 -2.47
CA LEU A 218 2.60 -5.93 -1.46
C LEU A 218 2.64 -5.33 -0.05
N GLU A 219 3.68 -4.55 0.26
CA GLU A 219 3.84 -3.91 1.58
C GLU A 219 2.74 -2.88 1.86
N TYR A 220 2.28 -2.15 0.84
CA TYR A 220 1.13 -1.27 0.94
C TYR A 220 -0.14 -2.06 1.32
N PHE A 221 -0.46 -3.15 0.63
CA PHE A 221 -1.65 -3.95 0.96
C PHE A 221 -1.54 -4.59 2.33
N PHE A 222 -0.35 -5.06 2.74
CA PHE A 222 -0.14 -5.57 4.09
C PHE A 222 -0.36 -4.48 5.15
N SER A 223 0.10 -3.26 4.91
CA SER A 223 -0.21 -2.14 5.81
C SER A 223 -1.72 -1.87 5.93
N CYS A 224 -2.51 -2.11 4.86
CA CYS A 224 -3.97 -1.97 4.88
C CYS A 224 -4.68 -3.05 5.70
N VAL A 225 -4.03 -4.20 5.97
CA VAL A 225 -4.53 -5.24 6.88
C VAL A 225 -4.50 -4.73 8.32
N ILE A 226 -3.44 -3.99 8.68
CA ILE A 226 -3.27 -3.41 10.02
C ILE A 226 -4.21 -2.23 10.21
N PHE A 227 -4.20 -1.28 9.27
CA PHE A 227 -5.09 -0.13 9.30
C PHE A 227 -5.39 0.33 7.87
N SER A 228 -6.66 0.33 7.52
CA SER A 228 -7.19 0.98 6.34
C SER A 228 -8.32 1.87 6.81
N PRO A 229 -8.32 3.18 6.49
CA PRO A 229 -9.47 4.00 6.80
C PRO A 229 -10.67 3.37 6.08
N ALA A 230 -11.65 2.89 6.83
CA ALA A 230 -12.89 2.46 6.23
C ALA A 230 -13.47 3.68 5.51
N LYS A 231 -13.90 3.53 4.25
CA LYS A 231 -15.02 4.36 3.78
C LYS A 231 -16.19 3.89 4.66
N ARG A 232 -16.39 4.55 5.81
CA ARG A 232 -17.49 4.22 6.72
C ARG A 232 -18.75 4.13 5.87
N ASP A 233 -19.44 3.01 5.96
CA ASP A 233 -20.77 2.90 5.38
C ASP A 233 -21.59 4.05 5.98
N PRO A 234 -22.26 4.90 5.18
CA PRO A 234 -23.15 5.94 5.70
C PRO A 234 -24.21 5.41 6.68
N HIS A 235 -24.47 4.10 6.66
CA HIS A 235 -25.39 3.41 7.55
C HIS A 235 -24.76 2.83 8.83
N ASP A 236 -23.43 2.93 8.99
CA ASP A 236 -22.75 2.44 10.19
C ASP A 236 -23.07 3.35 11.39
N LYS A 237 -23.79 2.79 12.37
CA LYS A 237 -24.30 3.51 13.56
C LYS A 237 -23.23 3.75 14.63
N ALA A 238 -22.00 3.30 14.41
CA ALA A 238 -20.90 3.55 15.33
C ALA A 238 -20.64 5.06 15.44
N GLY A 239 -20.83 5.61 16.64
CA GLY A 239 -20.56 7.01 16.92
C GLY A 239 -19.06 7.34 16.71
N PRO A 240 -18.70 8.62 16.54
CA PRO A 240 -17.32 9.05 16.34
C PRO A 240 -16.34 8.74 17.51
N THR A 241 -16.82 8.15 18.60
CA THR A 241 -16.08 7.88 19.84
C THR A 241 -15.84 6.40 20.17
N ASP A 242 -16.42 5.44 19.43
CA ASP A 242 -16.08 4.03 19.63
C ASP A 242 -14.79 3.72 18.88
N VAL A 243 -13.66 3.88 19.59
CA VAL A 243 -12.35 3.44 19.09
C VAL A 243 -12.41 1.94 18.91
N GLN A 244 -12.51 1.47 17.67
CA GLN A 244 -12.51 0.04 17.38
C GLN A 244 -11.20 -0.56 17.87
N SER A 245 -11.28 -1.54 18.77
CA SER A 245 -10.13 -2.32 19.19
C SER A 245 -9.61 -3.14 18.02
N PHE A 246 -8.29 -3.29 17.90
CA PHE A 246 -7.70 -4.22 16.94
C PHE A 246 -8.21 -5.65 17.15
N ASP A 247 -8.41 -6.36 16.05
CA ASP A 247 -8.60 -7.81 16.04
C ASP A 247 -7.43 -8.48 16.79
N PRO A 248 -7.66 -9.48 17.66
CA PRO A 248 -6.59 -10.25 18.31
C PRO A 248 -5.53 -10.80 17.36
N ASP A 249 -5.92 -11.16 16.12
CA ASP A 249 -5.01 -11.68 15.10
C ASP A 249 -4.35 -10.57 14.26
N CYS A 250 -4.65 -9.30 14.54
CA CYS A 250 -4.09 -8.16 13.82
C CYS A 250 -2.55 -8.22 13.81
N PRO A 251 -1.88 -8.04 12.64
CA PRO A 251 -0.42 -8.07 12.57
C PRO A 251 0.28 -7.01 13.43
N LEU A 252 -0.41 -5.94 13.81
CA LEU A 252 0.10 -4.98 14.79
C LEU A 252 0.41 -5.66 16.13
N LEU A 253 -0.42 -6.62 16.56
CA LEU A 253 -0.29 -7.31 17.84
C LEU A 253 0.64 -8.52 17.75
N THR A 254 0.61 -9.24 16.64
CA THR A 254 1.21 -10.58 16.51
C THR A 254 2.56 -10.61 15.82
N ARG A 255 2.95 -9.55 15.09
CA ARG A 255 4.19 -9.50 14.30
C ARG A 255 5.10 -8.36 14.75
N ASN A 256 6.41 -8.57 14.75
CA ASN A 256 7.37 -7.47 14.91
C ASN A 256 7.53 -6.70 13.58
N LEU A 257 6.96 -5.49 13.50
CA LEU A 257 6.95 -4.68 12.27
C LEU A 257 8.26 -3.91 12.02
N LEU A 258 9.21 -3.96 12.97
CA LEU A 258 10.49 -3.27 12.82
C LEU A 258 11.39 -3.92 11.77
N SER A 259 11.10 -5.16 11.38
CA SER A 259 11.74 -5.83 10.25
C SER A 259 11.18 -5.39 8.88
N GLU A 260 10.10 -4.61 8.85
CA GLU A 260 9.39 -4.18 7.65
C GLU A 260 9.33 -2.63 7.57
N PRO A 261 10.45 -1.96 7.26
CA PRO A 261 10.54 -0.50 7.31
C PRO A 261 9.56 0.21 6.39
N SER A 262 9.27 -0.34 5.20
CA SER A 262 8.30 0.22 4.25
C SER A 262 6.87 0.16 4.79
N VAL A 263 6.49 -0.94 5.46
CA VAL A 263 5.17 -1.10 6.09
C VAL A 263 5.01 -0.07 7.21
N LEU A 264 6.02 0.09 8.06
CA LEU A 264 6.04 1.14 9.08
C LEU A 264 5.90 2.54 8.46
N ARG A 265 6.52 2.78 7.28
CA ARG A 265 6.40 4.05 6.56
C ARG A 265 4.96 4.32 6.14
N PHE A 266 4.26 3.34 5.57
CA PHE A 266 2.84 3.49 5.22
C PHE A 266 1.94 3.73 6.45
N LEU A 267 2.18 3.00 7.54
CA LEU A 267 1.41 3.19 8.78
C LEU A 267 1.66 4.57 9.39
N SER A 268 2.89 5.08 9.34
CA SER A 268 3.24 6.42 9.80
C SER A 268 2.54 7.50 8.98
N ASP A 269 2.50 7.34 7.65
CA ASP A 269 1.76 8.24 6.76
C ASP A 269 0.26 8.24 7.10
N ARG A 270 -0.33 7.11 7.50
CA ARG A 270 -1.74 7.06 7.94
C ARG A 270 -2.00 7.79 9.25
N VAL A 271 -1.07 7.77 10.19
CA VAL A 271 -1.16 8.59 11.42
C VAL A 271 -1.19 10.08 11.07
N GLN A 272 -0.40 10.53 10.09
CA GLN A 272 -0.40 11.94 9.67
C GLN A 272 -1.72 12.39 9.04
N LYS A 273 -2.51 11.46 8.48
CA LYS A 273 -3.79 11.77 7.82
C LYS A 273 -4.98 11.92 8.76
N GLY A 274 -4.96 11.30 9.94
CA GLY A 274 -6.12 11.29 10.81
C GLY A 274 -5.82 10.84 12.23
N SER A 275 -6.61 11.34 13.17
CA SER A 275 -6.41 11.08 14.60
C SER A 275 -6.88 9.70 15.06
N GLU A 276 -7.74 9.02 14.31
CA GLU A 276 -8.32 7.71 14.70
C GLU A 276 -7.22 6.66 14.93
N PHE A 277 -6.33 6.49 13.96
CA PHE A 277 -5.22 5.55 14.09
C PHE A 277 -4.23 5.97 15.18
N GLU A 278 -3.96 7.27 15.32
CA GLU A 278 -3.12 7.77 16.42
C GLU A 278 -3.70 7.37 17.79
N VAL A 279 -5.00 7.57 17.99
CA VAL A 279 -5.70 7.21 19.24
C VAL A 279 -5.62 5.71 19.49
N GLN A 280 -5.89 4.87 18.49
CA GLN A 280 -5.77 3.41 18.59
C GLN A 280 -4.36 2.97 19.01
N LEU A 281 -3.31 3.56 18.41
CA LEU A 281 -1.93 3.25 18.75
C LEU A 281 -1.56 3.69 20.18
N ARG A 282 -2.11 4.82 20.65
CA ARG A 282 -1.90 5.28 22.04
C ARG A 282 -2.58 4.35 23.04
N GLU A 283 -3.77 3.84 22.75
CA GLU A 283 -4.44 2.86 23.60
C GLU A 283 -3.67 1.55 23.71
N VAL A 284 -3.06 1.09 22.60
CA VAL A 284 -2.14 -0.05 22.62
C VAL A 284 -0.99 0.19 23.59
N ILE A 285 -0.42 1.40 23.59
CA ILE A 285 0.67 1.77 24.51
C ILE A 285 0.22 1.76 25.98
N GLU A 286 -0.97 2.28 26.27
CA GLU A 286 -1.50 2.29 27.64
C GLU A 286 -1.82 0.87 28.14
N LYS A 287 -2.37 -0.01 27.30
CA LYS A 287 -2.64 -1.42 27.65
C LYS A 287 -1.37 -2.18 28.03
N SER A 288 -0.25 -1.85 27.42
CA SER A 288 1.05 -2.46 27.71
C SER A 288 1.51 -2.27 29.16
N LYS A 289 0.99 -1.28 29.90
CA LYS A 289 1.36 -1.04 31.29
C LYS A 289 0.85 -2.16 32.20
N SER A 290 -0.37 -2.64 31.95
CA SER A 290 -1.00 -3.73 32.71
C SER A 290 -0.80 -5.12 32.11
N ASP A 291 -0.61 -5.23 30.79
CA ASP A 291 -0.57 -6.51 30.09
C ASP A 291 0.75 -6.70 29.30
N PRO A 292 1.63 -7.63 29.73
CA PRO A 292 2.87 -7.94 29.03
C PRO A 292 2.69 -8.47 27.61
N SER A 293 1.54 -9.07 27.27
CA SER A 293 1.30 -9.60 25.91
C SER A 293 1.28 -8.51 24.82
N PHE A 294 1.07 -7.25 25.23
CA PHE A 294 1.09 -6.09 24.33
C PHE A 294 2.50 -5.55 24.03
N ALA A 295 3.58 -6.17 24.50
CA ALA A 295 4.95 -5.67 24.31
C ALA A 295 5.32 -5.46 22.83
N THR A 296 5.06 -6.45 21.97
CA THR A 296 5.29 -6.36 20.51
C THR A 296 4.43 -5.27 19.88
N ALA A 297 3.14 -5.25 20.23
CA ALA A 297 2.19 -4.24 19.76
C ALA A 297 2.62 -2.81 20.10
N THR A 298 3.13 -2.63 21.31
CA THR A 298 3.57 -1.34 21.84
C THR A 298 4.86 -0.90 21.19
N ALA A 299 5.81 -1.83 20.96
CA ALA A 299 7.04 -1.54 20.21
C ALA A 299 6.73 -1.08 18.78
N ASN A 300 5.78 -1.75 18.10
CA ASN A 300 5.29 -1.32 16.79
C ASN A 300 4.61 0.06 16.88
N ALA A 301 3.64 0.22 17.77
CA ALA A 301 2.83 1.43 17.90
C ALA A 301 3.66 2.67 18.18
N ILE A 302 4.57 2.60 19.16
CA ILE A 302 5.41 3.75 19.51
C ILE A 302 6.37 4.11 18.37
N THR A 303 6.91 3.10 17.66
CA THR A 303 7.78 3.32 16.49
C THR A 303 7.02 4.03 15.37
N ILE A 304 5.78 3.61 15.06
CA ILE A 304 4.92 4.23 14.06
C ILE A 304 4.65 5.70 14.43
N LEU A 305 4.23 5.96 15.67
CA LEU A 305 3.92 7.30 16.15
C LEU A 305 5.13 8.24 16.06
N ILE A 306 6.30 7.78 16.49
CA ILE A 306 7.53 8.56 16.38
C ILE A 306 7.86 8.87 14.93
N ARG A 307 7.84 7.88 14.03
CA ARG A 307 8.08 8.10 12.60
C ARG A 307 7.06 9.06 11.98
N ALA A 308 5.81 9.02 12.42
CA ALA A 308 4.75 9.91 11.96
C ALA A 308 4.94 11.38 12.39
N GLY A 309 5.82 11.69 13.34
CA GLY A 309 5.96 13.07 13.83
C GLY A 309 5.56 13.26 15.29
N VAL A 310 4.86 12.30 15.88
CA VAL A 310 4.17 12.45 17.16
C VAL A 310 5.17 12.66 18.31
N ARG A 311 4.92 13.68 19.13
CA ARG A 311 5.74 14.02 20.29
C ARG A 311 5.20 13.33 21.55
N PHE A 312 6.11 12.84 22.38
CA PHE A 312 5.86 12.25 23.70
C PHE A 312 6.46 13.10 24.83
N ASN A 313 6.67 14.40 24.58
CA ASN A 313 7.18 15.31 25.60
C ASN A 313 6.23 15.35 26.80
N ARG A 314 6.77 15.19 28.01
CA ARG A 314 6.02 15.08 29.27
C ARG A 314 5.01 13.93 29.33
N ALA A 315 5.07 12.96 28.41
CA ALA A 315 4.19 11.81 28.44
C ALA A 315 4.46 10.94 29.67
N ASP A 316 3.39 10.41 30.27
CA ASP A 316 3.50 9.38 31.30
C ASP A 316 3.65 8.01 30.62
N LEU A 317 4.89 7.57 30.48
CA LEU A 317 5.28 6.29 29.92
C LEU A 317 5.81 5.36 31.02
N ARG A 318 5.37 5.54 32.28
CA ARG A 318 5.79 4.66 33.37
C ARG A 318 5.22 3.27 33.15
N GLY A 319 6.05 2.24 33.36
CA GLY A 319 5.65 0.85 33.24
C GLY A 319 5.36 0.37 31.82
N ILE A 320 5.60 1.17 30.77
CA ILE A 320 5.40 0.70 29.38
C ILE A 320 6.38 -0.42 29.05
N ARG A 321 6.02 -1.28 28.10
CA ARG A 321 6.85 -2.40 27.65
C ARG A 321 7.10 -2.26 26.15
N VAL A 322 8.30 -1.83 25.78
CA VAL A 322 8.67 -1.54 24.39
C VAL A 322 10.00 -2.19 23.99
N PRO A 323 10.20 -3.49 24.25
CA PRO A 323 11.46 -4.14 23.90
C PRO A 323 11.71 -4.05 22.39
N GLY A 324 12.93 -3.69 22.01
CA GLY A 324 13.37 -3.58 20.61
C GLY A 324 12.86 -2.36 19.85
N ALA A 325 12.01 -1.51 20.44
CA ALA A 325 11.40 -0.38 19.74
C ALA A 325 12.43 0.62 19.18
N ASP A 326 12.09 1.28 18.08
CA ASP A 326 12.88 2.37 17.50
C ASP A 326 12.37 3.71 18.06
N LEU A 327 13.06 4.22 19.09
CA LEU A 327 12.75 5.48 19.74
C LEU A 327 13.67 6.63 19.28
N SER A 328 14.29 6.49 18.11
CA SER A 328 15.14 7.53 17.52
C SER A 328 14.35 8.83 17.24
N GLY A 329 15.04 9.98 17.21
CA GLY A 329 14.42 11.24 16.76
C GLY A 329 13.96 12.24 17.85
N ARG A 330 14.43 12.12 19.10
CA ARG A 330 14.32 13.14 20.18
C ARG A 330 12.90 13.68 20.39
N LYS A 331 11.95 12.81 20.77
CA LYS A 331 10.54 13.17 21.00
C LYS A 331 10.05 12.94 22.43
N PHE A 332 10.96 12.88 23.39
CA PHE A 332 10.69 12.40 24.76
C PHE A 332 11.11 13.40 25.85
N ASP A 333 11.15 14.70 25.54
CA ASP A 333 11.61 15.69 26.51
C ASP A 333 10.73 15.66 27.77
N SER A 334 11.34 15.40 28.93
CA SER A 334 10.64 15.25 30.21
C SER A 334 9.62 14.09 30.27
N ALA A 335 9.68 13.10 29.35
CA ALA A 335 8.84 11.91 29.44
C ALA A 335 9.22 11.07 30.68
N GLN A 336 8.22 10.49 31.34
CA GLN A 336 8.42 9.64 32.51
C GLN A 336 8.54 8.18 32.07
N LEU A 337 9.72 7.57 32.21
CA LEU A 337 9.99 6.18 31.80
C LEU A 337 10.31 5.26 33.00
N ARG A 338 9.91 5.64 34.21
CA ARG A 338 10.14 4.81 35.41
C ARG A 338 9.46 3.46 35.23
N GLU A 339 10.15 2.37 35.57
CA GLU A 339 9.66 0.99 35.44
C GLU A 339 9.35 0.55 33.99
N ALA A 340 9.73 1.34 32.98
CA ALA A 340 9.57 0.94 31.59
C ALA A 340 10.56 -0.17 31.22
N ASP A 341 10.10 -1.17 30.45
CA ASP A 341 10.98 -2.13 29.80
C ASP A 341 11.45 -1.57 28.45
N LEU A 342 12.73 -1.21 28.40
CA LEU A 342 13.42 -0.62 27.25
C LEU A 342 14.51 -1.55 26.68
N ALA A 343 14.41 -2.86 26.95
CA ALA A 343 15.42 -3.81 26.49
C ALA A 343 15.59 -3.76 24.96
N GLY A 344 16.83 -3.54 24.49
CA GLY A 344 17.13 -3.51 23.05
C GLY A 344 16.56 -2.32 22.27
N VAL A 345 16.04 -1.29 22.95
CA VAL A 345 15.52 -0.08 22.29
C VAL A 345 16.63 0.67 21.56
N ASN A 346 16.34 1.09 20.34
CA ASN A 346 17.21 2.00 19.59
C ASN A 346 16.93 3.47 19.98
N LEU A 347 17.92 4.13 20.58
CA LEU A 347 17.91 5.56 20.90
C LEU A 347 18.84 6.39 20.01
N ALA A 348 19.65 5.73 19.17
CA ALA A 348 20.64 6.39 18.35
C ALA A 348 19.97 7.13 17.18
N ARG A 349 20.50 8.30 16.82
CA ARG A 349 20.15 8.93 15.54
C ARG A 349 20.86 8.17 14.43
N SER A 350 20.12 7.65 13.45
CA SER A 350 20.67 7.32 12.13
C SER A 350 20.77 8.58 11.29
#